data_AF-A0A816T9Y1-F1
#
_entry.id   AF-A0A816T9Y1-F1
#
_cell.length_a   1.000
_cell.length_b   1.000
_cell.length_c   1.000
_cell.angle_alpha   90.00
_cell.angle_beta   90.00
_cell.angle_gamma   90.00
#
_symmetry.space_group_name_H-M   'P 1'
#
loop_
_entity.id
_entity.type
_entity.pdbx_description
1 polymer ?
#
loop_
_entity_poly.entity_id
_entity_poly.type
_entity_poly.pdbx_seq_one_letter_code
_entity_poly.pdbx_strand_id
1 'polypeptide(L)'
;MVNRSKNRFTMKTKYGAAVAPVFFLAGAYVAWNYINHRLWRKKDDNNGRDIRKGIHNSTSKETSLARRRKDQKTLSRSVSMGAIRGGKVALQRLLDLHSYHLDTSSLVNAEIEFESLLSRERPDFGLLQRDIVKMEMSGKEAKGVEILKKALDKAKAEGKGHEAYEIEMLLVEMLIYMGNIEEASKCKCLEDDFITDARRPLYQASNCSPLLLL
;
A
#
# COMPACT_ATOMS: atom_id res chain seq x y z
N MET A 1 -20.46 55.03 -30.84
CA MET A 1 -19.87 53.71 -30.53
C MET A 1 -19.38 53.71 -29.10
N VAL A 2 -19.63 52.60 -28.40
CA VAL A 2 -19.53 52.42 -26.95
C VAL A 2 -18.08 52.39 -26.42
N ASN A 3 -17.92 52.97 -25.24
CA ASN A 3 -16.77 53.03 -24.32
C ASN A 3 -15.92 51.74 -24.20
N ARG A 4 -14.59 51.90 -24.05
CA ARG A 4 -13.84 51.21 -22.98
C ARG A 4 -12.46 51.84 -22.71
N SER A 5 -12.45 52.79 -21.78
CA SER A 5 -11.26 53.14 -21.00
C SER A 5 -10.70 51.87 -20.32
N LYS A 6 -9.44 51.55 -20.59
CA LYS A 6 -8.67 50.56 -19.83
C LYS A 6 -7.86 51.32 -18.77
N ASN A 7 -8.46 51.54 -17.61
CA ASN A 7 -7.74 52.00 -16.42
C ASN A 7 -6.75 50.91 -16.00
N ARG A 8 -5.46 51.18 -16.23
CA ARG A 8 -4.34 50.36 -15.78
C ARG A 8 -4.06 50.73 -14.32
N PHE A 9 -4.69 50.05 -13.38
CA PHE A 9 -4.38 50.20 -11.96
C PHE A 9 -3.01 49.61 -11.65
N THR A 10 -1.99 50.46 -11.59
CA THR A 10 -0.67 50.13 -11.08
C THR A 10 -0.63 50.43 -9.59
N MET A 11 -0.97 49.44 -8.76
CA MET A 11 -0.70 49.50 -7.33
C MET A 11 0.81 49.31 -7.12
N LYS A 12 1.51 50.37 -6.70
CA LYS A 12 2.88 50.26 -6.17
C LYS A 12 2.79 49.87 -4.70
N THR A 13 3.17 48.64 -4.37
CA THR A 13 3.37 48.20 -2.98
C THR A 13 4.80 48.55 -2.55
N LYS A 14 4.92 49.29 -1.44
CA LYS A 14 6.19 49.67 -0.80
C LYS A 14 6.65 48.59 0.19
N TYR A 15 6.82 47.34 -0.24
CA TYR A 15 7.54 46.33 0.55
C TYR A 15 8.24 45.37 -0.41
N GLY A 16 9.57 45.41 -0.42
CA GLY A 16 10.42 44.57 -1.25
C GLY A 16 10.47 43.15 -0.71
N ALA A 17 9.52 42.33 -1.12
CA ALA A 17 9.65 40.88 -1.14
C ALA A 17 8.62 40.35 -2.14
N ALA A 18 9.10 39.78 -3.25
CA ALA A 18 8.25 39.07 -4.18
C ALA A 18 7.63 37.88 -3.44
N VAL A 19 6.35 37.98 -3.10
CA VAL A 19 5.55 36.82 -2.67
C VAL A 19 5.36 35.97 -3.92
N ALA A 20 6.32 35.08 -4.17
CA ALA A 20 6.13 33.98 -5.09
C ALA A 20 4.89 33.19 -4.60
N PRO A 21 3.93 32.86 -5.47
CA PRO A 21 2.76 32.13 -5.03
C PRO A 21 3.21 30.73 -4.61
N VAL A 22 3.28 30.49 -3.31
CA VAL A 22 3.65 29.21 -2.67
C VAL A 22 2.78 28.04 -3.17
N PHE A 23 1.63 28.33 -3.78
CA PHE A 23 0.72 27.37 -4.39
C PHE A 23 1.29 26.66 -5.64
N PHE A 24 2.26 27.24 -6.35
CA PHE A 24 2.90 26.54 -7.48
C PHE A 24 3.84 25.43 -7.02
N LEU A 25 4.47 25.56 -5.84
CA LEU A 25 5.36 24.53 -5.31
C LEU A 25 4.59 23.31 -4.78
N ALA A 26 3.44 23.52 -4.14
CA ALA A 26 2.59 22.42 -3.68
C ALA A 26 1.98 21.64 -4.87
N GLY A 27 1.46 22.35 -5.88
CA GLY A 27 0.96 21.72 -7.11
C GLY A 27 2.05 20.99 -7.90
N ALA A 28 3.23 21.60 -8.01
CA ALA A 28 4.39 20.96 -8.64
C ALA A 28 4.88 19.75 -7.84
N TYR A 29 4.85 19.78 -6.50
CA TYR A 29 5.28 18.65 -5.68
C TYR A 29 4.34 17.45 -5.80
N VAL A 30 3.02 17.68 -5.77
CA VAL A 30 2.03 16.60 -5.96
C VAL A 30 2.10 16.03 -7.39
N ALA A 31 2.21 16.89 -8.41
CA ALA A 31 2.38 16.45 -9.79
C ALA A 31 3.73 15.72 -10.01
N TRP A 32 4.81 16.19 -9.38
CA TRP A 32 6.12 15.56 -9.43
C TRP A 32 6.11 14.19 -8.75
N ASN A 33 5.47 14.03 -7.59
CA ASN A 33 5.37 12.74 -6.91
C ASN A 33 4.53 11.72 -7.71
N TYR A 34 3.42 12.18 -8.32
CA TYR A 34 2.56 11.34 -9.15
C TYR A 34 3.25 10.90 -10.47
N ILE A 35 4.06 11.76 -11.08
CA ILE A 35 4.83 11.45 -12.29
C ILE A 35 6.05 10.58 -11.96
N ASN A 36 6.73 10.82 -10.84
CA ASN A 36 7.94 10.08 -10.47
C ASN A 36 7.62 8.61 -10.12
N HIS A 37 6.50 8.33 -9.46
CA HIS A 37 6.02 6.95 -9.25
C HIS A 37 5.71 6.20 -10.56
N ARG A 38 5.27 6.92 -11.61
CA ARG A 38 4.96 6.34 -12.93
C ARG A 38 6.21 6.14 -13.79
N LEU A 39 7.25 6.98 -13.63
CA LEU A 39 8.48 6.88 -14.41
C LEU A 39 9.42 5.77 -13.91
N TRP A 40 9.41 5.45 -12.62
CA TRP A 40 10.18 4.31 -12.08
C TRP A 40 9.66 2.95 -12.55
N ARG A 41 8.39 2.83 -12.97
CA ARG A 41 7.87 1.60 -13.62
C ARG A 41 8.38 1.37 -15.05
N LYS A 42 8.98 2.36 -15.71
CA LYS A 42 9.34 2.28 -17.15
C LYS A 42 10.84 2.16 -17.39
N LYS A 43 11.67 2.16 -16.35
CA LYS A 43 13.13 2.22 -16.48
C LYS A 43 13.82 0.84 -16.47
N ASP A 44 13.07 -0.23 -16.24
CA ASP A 44 13.62 -1.59 -16.17
C ASP A 44 13.58 -2.35 -17.52
N ASP A 45 12.93 -1.78 -18.54
CA ASP A 45 12.77 -2.45 -19.85
C ASP A 45 13.88 -2.13 -20.88
N ASN A 46 14.84 -1.26 -20.54
CA ASN A 46 15.86 -0.77 -21.49
C ASN A 46 17.31 -0.96 -20.99
N ASN A 47 17.64 -2.13 -20.45
CA ASN A 47 19.05 -2.53 -20.33
C ASN A 47 19.28 -3.92 -20.94
N GLY A 48 19.10 -3.98 -22.25
CA GLY A 48 19.49 -5.11 -23.09
C GLY A 48 21.01 -5.23 -23.15
N ARG A 49 21.51 -6.27 -22.48
CA ARG A 49 22.71 -7.08 -22.76
C ARG A 49 23.61 -6.59 -23.91
N ASP A 50 24.84 -6.23 -23.54
CA ASP A 50 26.04 -6.66 -24.26
C ASP A 50 27.14 -7.01 -23.24
N ILE A 51 27.30 -8.32 -22.97
CA ILE A 51 28.47 -8.86 -22.26
C ILE A 51 29.23 -9.75 -23.23
N ARG A 52 30.31 -9.19 -23.78
CA ARG A 52 31.35 -9.95 -24.48
C ARG A 52 32.27 -10.59 -23.44
N LYS A 53 32.48 -11.91 -23.63
CA LYS A 53 33.33 -12.81 -22.85
C LYS A 53 34.70 -12.23 -22.51
N GLY A 54 35.10 -12.39 -21.25
CA GLY A 54 36.46 -12.25 -20.74
C GLY A 54 36.70 -13.24 -19.62
N ILE A 55 37.75 -14.03 -19.78
CA ILE A 55 38.13 -15.23 -19.03
C ILE A 55 38.69 -14.89 -17.64
N HIS A 56 38.62 -15.88 -16.72
CA HIS A 56 39.35 -16.04 -15.45
C HIS A 56 38.78 -15.40 -14.16
N ASN A 57 38.27 -16.26 -13.26
CA ASN A 57 38.83 -16.50 -11.92
C ASN A 57 37.89 -17.39 -11.08
N SER A 58 38.36 -18.58 -10.70
CA SER A 58 37.64 -19.59 -9.91
C SER A 58 37.57 -19.28 -8.41
N THR A 59 38.33 -18.31 -7.91
CA THR A 59 38.41 -17.89 -6.49
C THR A 59 37.28 -16.94 -6.04
N SER A 60 36.58 -16.29 -6.96
CA SER A 60 35.46 -15.37 -6.66
C SER A 60 34.10 -16.09 -6.48
N LYS A 61 33.96 -17.32 -6.98
CA LYS A 61 32.75 -18.13 -6.80
C LYS A 61 32.63 -18.68 -5.38
N GLU A 62 33.74 -19.08 -4.76
CA GLU A 62 33.74 -19.64 -3.41
C GLU A 62 33.43 -18.59 -2.34
N THR A 63 33.99 -17.38 -2.51
CA THR A 63 33.73 -16.23 -1.63
C THR A 63 32.30 -15.68 -1.78
N SER A 64 31.72 -15.66 -2.98
CA SER A 64 30.32 -15.26 -3.19
C SER A 64 29.30 -16.30 -2.70
N LEU A 65 29.61 -17.61 -2.81
CA LEU A 65 28.82 -18.68 -2.19
C LEU A 65 28.89 -18.65 -0.66
N ALA A 66 30.07 -18.41 -0.08
CA ALA A 66 30.22 -18.26 1.36
C ALA A 66 29.48 -17.03 1.90
N ARG A 67 29.52 -15.91 1.17
CA ARG A 67 28.79 -14.68 1.51
C ARG A 67 27.27 -14.90 1.39
N ARG A 68 26.78 -15.50 0.29
CA ARG A 68 25.37 -15.91 0.16
C ARG A 68 24.92 -16.87 1.27
N ARG A 69 25.74 -17.85 1.64
CA ARG A 69 25.42 -18.77 2.75
C ARG A 69 25.36 -18.04 4.10
N LYS A 70 26.26 -17.07 4.32
CA LYS A 70 26.24 -16.24 5.53
C LYS A 70 25.00 -15.34 5.56
N ASP A 71 24.67 -14.69 4.45
CA ASP A 71 23.50 -13.82 4.29
C ASP A 71 22.20 -14.62 4.44
N GLN A 72 22.12 -15.81 3.84
CA GLN A 72 21.01 -16.75 3.99
C GLN A 72 20.87 -17.22 5.44
N LYS A 73 21.98 -17.54 6.12
CA LYS A 73 21.97 -17.95 7.53
C LYS A 73 21.54 -16.80 8.46
N THR A 74 21.94 -15.56 8.18
CA THR A 74 21.48 -14.39 8.93
C THR A 74 20.02 -14.07 8.65
N LEU A 75 19.55 -14.22 7.41
CA LEU A 75 18.15 -14.07 7.05
C LEU A 75 17.30 -15.15 7.73
N SER A 76 17.75 -16.41 7.75
CA SER A 76 17.07 -17.48 8.50
C SER A 76 16.96 -17.17 10.00
N ARG A 77 17.96 -16.50 10.60
CA ARG A 77 17.90 -16.06 12.01
C ARG A 77 16.96 -14.88 12.22
N SER A 78 16.95 -13.88 11.35
CA SER A 78 16.02 -12.73 11.47
C SER A 78 14.57 -13.15 11.23
N VAL A 79 14.33 -14.02 10.24
CA VAL A 79 13.02 -14.63 9.95
C VAL A 79 12.56 -15.48 11.14
N SER A 80 13.43 -16.32 11.73
CA SER A 80 13.10 -17.08 12.94
C SER A 80 12.74 -16.18 14.12
N MET A 81 13.48 -15.08 14.34
CA MET A 81 13.16 -14.13 15.40
C MET A 81 11.86 -13.35 15.15
N GLY A 82 11.56 -13.04 13.88
CA GLY A 82 10.30 -12.43 13.47
C GLY A 82 9.10 -13.34 13.76
N ALA A 83 9.22 -14.64 13.52
CA ALA A 83 8.18 -15.61 13.86
C ALA A 83 7.90 -15.66 15.37
N ILE A 84 8.94 -15.58 16.20
CA ILE A 84 8.84 -15.66 17.66
C ILE A 84 8.25 -14.36 18.25
N ARG A 85 8.64 -13.19 17.73
CA ARG A 85 8.24 -11.88 18.30
C ARG A 85 7.01 -11.25 17.65
N GLY A 86 6.85 -11.39 16.34
CA GLY A 86 5.74 -10.81 15.58
C GLY A 86 4.65 -11.82 15.19
N GLY A 87 4.89 -13.11 15.46
CA GLY A 87 4.00 -14.19 15.03
C GLY A 87 4.21 -14.60 13.57
N LYS A 88 3.80 -15.84 13.26
CA LYS A 88 3.94 -16.45 11.92
C LYS A 88 3.24 -15.63 10.82
N VAL A 89 2.09 -15.02 11.13
CA VAL A 89 1.27 -14.28 10.17
C VAL A 89 1.94 -12.96 9.76
N ALA A 90 2.47 -12.18 10.72
CA ALA A 90 3.17 -10.93 10.43
C ALA A 90 4.45 -11.18 9.62
N LEU A 91 5.20 -12.23 9.96
CA LEU A 91 6.38 -12.62 9.18
C LEU A 91 6.02 -13.02 7.75
N GLN A 92 4.95 -13.80 7.57
CA GLN A 92 4.51 -14.19 6.23
C GLN A 92 4.13 -12.96 5.40
N ARG A 93 3.42 -11.99 5.99
CA ARG A 93 3.11 -10.71 5.33
C ARG A 93 4.35 -9.96 4.85
N LEU A 94 5.41 -9.90 5.67
CA LEU A 94 6.68 -9.27 5.26
C LEU A 94 7.36 -10.00 4.11
N LEU A 95 7.31 -11.33 4.10
CA LEU A 95 7.87 -12.14 3.01
C LEU A 95 7.06 -11.97 1.71
N ASP A 96 5.72 -11.95 1.82
CA ASP A 96 4.82 -11.73 0.70
C ASP A 96 5.07 -10.34 0.09
N LEU A 97 5.17 -9.29 0.92
CA LEU A 97 5.52 -7.94 0.48
C LEU A 97 6.85 -7.90 -0.28
N HIS A 98 7.90 -8.54 0.24
CA HIS A 98 9.19 -8.62 -0.44
C HIS A 98 9.09 -9.35 -1.78
N SER A 99 8.29 -10.42 -1.85
CA SER A 99 8.09 -11.16 -3.09
C SER A 99 7.40 -10.32 -4.17
N TYR A 100 6.38 -9.52 -3.82
CA TYR A 100 5.66 -8.66 -4.75
C TYR A 100 6.51 -7.50 -5.28
N HIS A 101 7.44 -7.00 -4.48
CA HIS A 101 8.42 -6.01 -4.95
C HIS A 101 9.40 -6.56 -5.98
N LEU A 102 9.77 -7.84 -5.86
CA LEU A 102 10.71 -8.49 -6.78
C LEU A 102 10.04 -9.00 -8.06
N ASP A 103 8.81 -9.49 -7.95
CA ASP A 103 8.05 -10.03 -9.07
C ASP A 103 6.57 -9.59 -9.02
N THR A 104 6.19 -8.77 -9.99
CA THR A 104 4.84 -8.22 -10.11
C THR A 104 3.89 -9.08 -10.93
N SER A 105 4.36 -10.20 -11.51
CA SER A 105 3.55 -11.09 -12.34
C SER A 105 2.33 -11.63 -11.57
N SER A 106 2.52 -11.93 -10.29
CA SER A 106 1.46 -12.40 -9.40
C SER A 106 0.38 -11.36 -9.11
N LEU A 107 0.65 -10.06 -9.32
CA LEU A 107 -0.28 -8.95 -9.02
C LEU A 107 -1.33 -8.72 -10.12
N VAL A 108 -1.11 -9.25 -11.32
CA VAL A 108 -2.00 -9.03 -12.48
C VAL A 108 -3.44 -9.46 -12.17
N ASN A 109 -3.58 -10.63 -11.53
CA ASN A 109 -4.87 -11.26 -11.23
C ASN A 109 -5.39 -10.98 -9.81
N ALA A 110 -4.78 -10.04 -9.07
CA ALA A 110 -5.10 -9.79 -7.66
C ALA A 110 -6.61 -9.57 -7.42
N GLU A 111 -7.27 -8.77 -8.26
CA GLU A 111 -8.72 -8.52 -8.19
C GLU A 111 -9.55 -9.82 -8.28
N ILE A 112 -9.25 -10.64 -9.28
CA ILE A 112 -10.03 -11.86 -9.58
C ILE A 112 -9.84 -12.87 -8.46
N GLU A 113 -8.60 -13.02 -7.98
CA GLU A 113 -8.29 -13.93 -6.87
C GLU A 113 -9.00 -13.47 -5.59
N PHE A 114 -8.94 -12.18 -5.27
CA PHE A 114 -9.58 -11.61 -4.08
C PHE A 114 -11.10 -11.79 -4.10
N GLU A 115 -11.75 -11.49 -5.23
CA GLU A 115 -13.19 -11.69 -5.39
C GLU A 115 -13.58 -13.17 -5.31
N SER A 116 -12.75 -14.07 -5.86
CA SER A 116 -12.97 -15.51 -5.77
C SER A 116 -12.88 -16.06 -4.35
N LEU A 117 -12.01 -15.49 -3.51
CA LEU A 117 -11.89 -15.87 -2.10
C LEU A 117 -13.10 -15.41 -1.29
N LEU A 118 -13.59 -14.18 -1.53
CA LEU A 118 -14.79 -13.64 -0.88
C LEU A 118 -16.07 -14.36 -1.30
N SER A 119 -16.13 -14.87 -2.53
CA SER A 119 -17.32 -15.53 -3.07
C SER A 119 -17.52 -16.97 -2.58
N ARG A 120 -16.59 -17.52 -1.80
CA ARG A 120 -16.70 -18.87 -1.23
C ARG A 120 -17.81 -18.92 -0.19
N GLU A 121 -18.43 -20.09 -0.02
CA GLU A 121 -19.46 -20.31 1.01
C GLU A 121 -18.96 -19.97 2.42
N ARG A 122 -17.67 -20.23 2.69
CA ARG A 122 -16.97 -19.85 3.91
C ARG A 122 -15.65 -19.17 3.53
N PRO A 123 -15.58 -17.83 3.57
CA PRO A 123 -14.36 -17.09 3.27
C PRO A 123 -13.26 -17.41 4.29
N ASP A 124 -12.03 -17.58 3.79
CA ASP A 124 -10.85 -17.70 4.65
C ASP A 124 -10.26 -16.29 4.88
N PHE A 125 -10.62 -15.71 6.02
CA PHE A 125 -10.19 -14.34 6.38
C PHE A 125 -8.68 -14.21 6.55
N GLY A 126 -7.96 -15.29 6.88
CA GLY A 126 -6.51 -15.28 6.98
C GLY A 126 -5.84 -15.16 5.61
N LEU A 127 -6.41 -15.78 4.57
CA LEU A 127 -5.98 -15.59 3.19
C LEU A 127 -6.40 -14.22 2.66
N LEU A 128 -7.64 -13.79 2.93
CA LEU A 128 -8.12 -12.47 2.51
C LEU A 128 -7.27 -11.34 3.08
N GLN A 129 -6.83 -11.43 4.34
CA GLN A 129 -5.92 -10.45 4.94
C GLN A 129 -4.57 -10.36 4.23
N ARG A 130 -4.10 -11.45 3.59
CA ARG A 130 -2.86 -11.42 2.79
C ARG A 130 -3.11 -10.82 1.42
N ASP A 131 -4.25 -11.14 0.82
CA ASP A 131 -4.64 -10.60 -0.48
C ASP A 131 -4.95 -9.11 -0.43
N ILE A 132 -5.32 -8.54 0.73
CA ILE A 132 -5.37 -7.08 0.90
C ILE A 132 -4.02 -6.43 0.54
N VAL A 133 -2.91 -6.97 1.07
CA VAL A 133 -1.56 -6.44 0.76
C VAL A 133 -1.27 -6.61 -0.72
N LYS A 134 -1.71 -7.71 -1.32
CA LYS A 134 -1.59 -7.93 -2.77
C LYS A 134 -2.35 -6.87 -3.58
N MET A 135 -3.55 -6.49 -3.13
CA MET A 135 -4.37 -5.45 -3.74
C MET A 135 -3.72 -4.06 -3.61
N GLU A 136 -3.16 -3.73 -2.45
CA GLU A 136 -2.33 -2.53 -2.22
C GLU A 136 -1.13 -2.50 -3.17
N MET A 137 -0.31 -3.54 -3.18
CA MET A 137 0.88 -3.62 -4.03
C MET A 137 0.57 -3.53 -5.53
N SER A 138 -0.62 -3.98 -5.93
CA SER A 138 -1.09 -3.89 -7.31
C SER A 138 -1.65 -2.50 -7.70
N GLY A 139 -1.91 -1.62 -6.73
CA GLY A 139 -2.55 -0.31 -6.93
C GLY A 139 -4.04 -0.41 -7.27
N LYS A 140 -4.72 -1.43 -6.75
CA LYS A 140 -6.13 -1.76 -7.05
C LYS A 140 -7.03 -1.60 -5.81
N GLU A 141 -6.61 -0.77 -4.86
CA GLU A 141 -7.23 -0.55 -3.55
C GLU A 141 -8.68 -0.09 -3.67
N ALA A 142 -8.96 0.87 -4.57
CA ALA A 142 -10.31 1.39 -4.80
C ALA A 142 -11.30 0.30 -5.21
N LYS A 143 -10.88 -0.62 -6.08
CA LYS A 143 -11.69 -1.79 -6.44
C LYS A 143 -11.81 -2.78 -5.30
N GLY A 144 -10.75 -2.96 -4.50
CA GLY A 144 -10.80 -3.74 -3.27
C GLY A 144 -11.88 -3.25 -2.31
N VAL A 145 -11.97 -1.92 -2.11
CA VAL A 145 -13.04 -1.28 -1.32
C VAL A 145 -14.42 -1.56 -1.90
N GLU A 146 -14.60 -1.44 -3.21
CA GLU A 146 -15.88 -1.74 -3.86
C GLU A 146 -16.32 -3.20 -3.67
N ILE A 147 -15.39 -4.14 -3.85
CA ILE A 147 -15.64 -5.58 -3.65
C ILE A 147 -16.03 -5.85 -2.19
N LEU A 148 -15.29 -5.29 -1.23
CA LEU A 148 -15.56 -5.45 0.21
C LEU A 148 -16.89 -4.86 0.62
N LYS A 149 -17.27 -3.67 0.12
CA LYS A 149 -18.59 -3.06 0.40
C LYS A 149 -19.72 -3.94 -0.11
N LYS A 150 -19.63 -4.47 -1.33
CA LYS A 150 -20.62 -5.41 -1.88
C LYS A 150 -20.72 -6.69 -1.05
N ALA A 151 -19.58 -7.26 -0.64
CA ALA A 151 -19.56 -8.46 0.19
C ALA A 151 -20.15 -8.20 1.58
N LEU A 152 -19.90 -7.02 2.16
CA LEU A 152 -20.44 -6.59 3.45
C LEU A 152 -21.96 -6.45 3.40
N ASP A 153 -22.50 -5.80 2.37
CA ASP A 153 -23.95 -5.65 2.19
C ASP A 153 -24.63 -7.01 2.03
N LYS A 154 -24.01 -7.93 1.28
CA LYS A 154 -24.49 -9.30 1.13
C LYS A 154 -24.50 -10.06 2.46
N ALA A 155 -23.40 -10.02 3.22
CA ALA A 155 -23.30 -10.69 4.52
C ALA A 155 -24.32 -10.13 5.53
N LYS A 156 -24.56 -8.81 5.51
CA LYS A 156 -25.60 -8.15 6.33
C LYS A 156 -27.01 -8.61 5.93
N ALA A 157 -27.30 -8.67 4.63
CA ALA A 157 -28.59 -9.14 4.12
C ALA A 157 -28.87 -10.61 4.46
N GLU A 158 -27.83 -11.45 4.44
CA GLU A 158 -27.89 -12.87 4.82
C GLU A 158 -27.91 -13.09 6.34
N GLY A 159 -27.81 -12.03 7.16
CA GLY A 159 -27.81 -12.12 8.62
C GLY A 159 -26.55 -12.74 9.22
N LYS A 160 -25.45 -12.81 8.46
CA LYS A 160 -24.19 -13.40 8.90
C LYS A 160 -23.33 -12.39 9.65
N GLY A 161 -23.70 -12.10 10.90
CA GLY A 161 -23.08 -11.05 11.71
C GLY A 161 -21.55 -11.16 11.85
N HIS A 162 -21.03 -12.36 12.10
CA HIS A 162 -19.58 -12.58 12.24
C HIS A 162 -18.82 -12.37 10.91
N GLU A 163 -19.36 -12.86 9.80
CA GLU A 163 -18.77 -12.65 8.47
C GLU A 163 -18.80 -11.17 8.09
N ALA A 164 -19.92 -10.48 8.35
CA ALA A 164 -20.01 -9.04 8.15
C ALA A 164 -18.97 -8.27 8.98
N TYR A 165 -18.73 -8.67 10.25
CA TYR A 165 -17.71 -8.05 11.10
C TYR A 165 -16.31 -8.21 10.52
N GLU A 166 -15.93 -9.43 10.12
CA GLU A 166 -14.60 -9.68 9.54
C GLU A 166 -14.39 -8.95 8.20
N ILE A 167 -15.42 -8.89 7.34
CA ILE A 167 -15.37 -8.12 6.09
C ILE A 167 -15.23 -6.62 6.39
N GLU A 168 -15.94 -6.10 7.41
CA GLU A 168 -15.83 -4.69 7.81
C GLU A 168 -14.45 -4.36 8.38
N MET A 169 -13.80 -5.29 9.09
CA MET A 169 -12.40 -5.15 9.55
C MET A 169 -11.41 -5.12 8.38
N LEU A 170 -11.61 -5.96 7.36
CA LEU A 170 -10.83 -5.94 6.12
C LEU A 170 -11.02 -4.62 5.35
N LEU A 171 -12.24 -4.08 5.35
CA LEU A 171 -12.56 -2.78 4.74
C LEU A 171 -11.80 -1.64 5.44
N VAL A 172 -11.76 -1.64 6.78
CA VAL A 172 -10.96 -0.68 7.55
C VAL A 172 -9.48 -0.75 7.15
N GLU A 173 -8.90 -1.96 7.08
CA GLU A 173 -7.49 -2.16 6.71
C GLU A 173 -7.19 -1.59 5.30
N MET A 174 -8.07 -1.85 4.33
CA MET A 174 -7.93 -1.29 2.97
C MET A 174 -8.06 0.24 2.94
N LEU A 175 -9.01 0.82 3.69
CA LEU A 175 -9.19 2.27 3.77
C LEU A 175 -7.98 2.97 4.41
N ILE A 176 -7.34 2.33 5.40
CA ILE A 176 -6.09 2.80 5.99
C ILE A 176 -4.97 2.80 4.94
N TYR A 177 -4.83 1.73 4.14
CA TYR A 177 -3.83 1.68 3.06
C TYR A 177 -4.06 2.72 1.97
N MET A 178 -5.31 3.06 1.66
CA MET A 178 -5.63 4.17 0.77
C MET A 178 -5.33 5.56 1.38
N GLY A 179 -5.10 5.64 2.69
CA GLY A 179 -4.99 6.89 3.44
C GLY A 179 -6.34 7.57 3.73
N ASN A 180 -7.47 6.88 3.53
CA ASN A 180 -8.81 7.40 3.80
C ASN A 180 -9.24 7.10 5.25
N ILE A 181 -8.53 7.74 6.18
CA ILE A 181 -8.69 7.55 7.62
C ILE A 181 -10.08 7.96 8.12
N GLU A 182 -10.65 9.02 7.56
CA GLU A 182 -11.97 9.52 7.97
C GLU A 182 -13.10 8.55 7.67
N GLU A 183 -13.00 7.80 6.57
CA GLU A 183 -13.98 6.75 6.25
C GLU A 183 -13.74 5.51 7.12
N ALA A 184 -12.47 5.14 7.33
CA ALA A 184 -12.10 4.01 8.19
C ALA A 184 -12.60 4.20 9.63
N SER A 185 -12.50 5.41 10.19
CA SER A 185 -12.94 5.70 11.56
C SER A 185 -14.46 5.64 11.77
N LYS A 186 -15.25 5.70 10.68
CA LYS A 186 -16.72 5.63 10.73
C LYS A 186 -17.26 4.20 10.64
N CYS A 187 -16.39 3.20 10.47
CA CYS A 187 -16.80 1.80 10.40
C CYS A 187 -17.28 1.31 11.78
N LYS A 188 -18.45 0.65 11.79
CA LYS A 188 -19.13 0.21 13.03
C LYS A 188 -18.30 -0.80 13.84
N CYS A 189 -17.53 -1.65 13.16
CA CYS A 189 -16.60 -2.59 13.80
C CYS A 189 -15.58 -1.91 14.75
N LEU A 190 -15.35 -0.60 14.62
CA LEU A 190 -14.47 0.18 15.50
C LEU A 190 -15.23 0.89 16.63
N GLU A 191 -16.55 0.85 16.70
CA GLU A 191 -17.35 1.54 17.74
C GLU A 191 -17.63 0.66 18.97
N ASP A 192 -17.64 -0.67 18.82
CA ASP A 192 -18.06 -1.58 19.90
C ASP A 192 -16.95 -1.85 20.94
N ASP A 193 -17.18 -1.39 22.17
CA ASP A 193 -16.26 -1.51 23.30
C ASP A 193 -16.23 -2.91 23.94
N PHE A 194 -17.18 -3.78 23.60
CA PHE A 194 -17.25 -5.13 24.17
C PHE A 194 -16.48 -6.18 23.37
N ILE A 195 -16.03 -5.86 22.15
CA ILE A 195 -15.29 -6.79 21.30
C ILE A 195 -13.80 -6.78 21.66
N THR A 196 -13.27 -7.93 22.10
CA THR A 196 -11.86 -8.10 22.50
C THR A 196 -10.92 -8.38 21.32
N ASP A 197 -11.20 -7.82 20.15
CA ASP A 197 -10.32 -7.98 18.98
C ASP A 197 -9.11 -7.05 19.10
N ALA A 198 -7.90 -7.63 19.13
CA ALA A 198 -6.65 -6.89 19.22
C ALA A 198 -6.37 -5.96 18.02
N ARG A 199 -7.02 -6.19 16.86
CA ARG A 199 -6.92 -5.33 15.67
C ARG A 199 -7.61 -3.98 15.86
N ARG A 200 -8.71 -3.93 16.62
CA ARG A 200 -9.49 -2.70 16.84
C ARG A 200 -8.65 -1.57 17.46
N PRO A 201 -7.98 -1.75 18.61
CA PRO A 201 -7.15 -0.69 19.19
C PRO A 201 -5.98 -0.31 18.28
N LEU A 202 -5.46 -1.25 17.48
CA LEU A 202 -4.42 -0.96 16.48
C LEU A 202 -4.95 0.00 15.40
N TYR A 203 -6.11 -0.28 14.81
CA TYR A 203 -6.71 0.55 13.78
C TYR A 203 -7.21 1.91 14.31
N GLN A 204 -7.72 1.95 15.54
CA GLN A 204 -8.05 3.20 16.21
C GLN A 204 -6.80 4.05 16.45
N ALA A 205 -5.68 3.44 16.86
CA ALA A 205 -4.42 4.15 17.06
C ALA A 205 -3.83 4.69 15.75
N SER A 206 -3.89 3.93 14.65
CA SER A 206 -3.46 4.42 13.32
C SER A 206 -4.30 5.60 12.84
N ASN A 207 -5.59 5.64 13.19
CA ASN A 207 -6.44 6.80 12.88
C ASN A 207 -6.04 8.06 13.67
N CYS A 208 -5.28 7.91 14.77
CA CYS A 208 -4.86 9.00 15.64
C CYS A 208 -3.48 9.59 15.24
N SER A 209 -2.77 9.01 14.26
CA SER A 209 -1.42 9.45 13.87
C SER A 209 -1.20 9.38 12.35
N PRO A 210 -1.26 10.49 11.60
CA PRO A 210 -1.00 10.52 10.15
C PRO A 210 0.45 10.21 9.75
N LEU A 211 1.33 9.83 10.70
CA LEU A 211 2.77 9.69 10.53
C LEU A 211 3.28 8.23 10.60
N LEU A 212 2.40 7.25 10.79
CA LEU A 212 2.78 5.85 11.06
C LEU A 212 2.66 4.89 9.86
N LEU A 213 2.44 5.40 8.65
CA LEU A 213 2.34 4.61 7.40
C LEU A 213 3.64 4.64 6.55
N LEU A 214 4.81 4.51 7.19
CA LEU A 214 6.10 4.30 6.53
C LEU A 214 6.93 3.20 7.22
#